data_AF-A0A1Y3N775-F1
#
_entry.id   AF-A0A1Y3N775-F1
#
_cell.length_a   1.000
_cell.length_b   1.000
_cell.length_c   1.000
_cell.angle_alpha   90.00
_cell.angle_beta   90.00
_cell.angle_gamma   90.00
#
_symmetry.space_group_name_H-M   'P 1'
#
loop_
_entity.id
_entity.type
_entity.pdbx_description
1 polymer ?
#
loop_
_entity_poly.entity_id
_entity_poly.type
_entity_poly.pdbx_seq_one_letter_code
_entity_poly.pdbx_strand_id
1 'polypeptide(L)'
;GYCEEGVCCGKDGLCGTSEEFCSIEDGCQSDFGDCGAHQTCGEGIGKCPDGQCCSKNGICGTTDKYCSVSEGCQSEFGDCRCGEGFGNCPTGQCCSAKGYCGTTDKYCSVSEGCQSEFGDCRCGEGFGSCPTGQCCNAKGYC
;
A
#
# COMPACT_ATOMS: atom_id res chain seq x y z
N GLY A 1 5.07 22.59 -24.71
CA GLY A 1 6.09 21.66 -24.19
C GLY A 1 5.37 20.45 -23.66
N TYR A 2 6.00 19.27 -23.65
CA TYR A 2 5.44 18.06 -23.06
C TYR A 2 6.11 17.84 -21.70
N CYS A 3 5.34 17.32 -20.74
CA CYS A 3 5.90 16.83 -19.48
C CYS A 3 6.60 15.47 -19.68
N GLU A 4 7.48 15.11 -18.75
CA GLU A 4 8.14 13.81 -18.75
C GLU A 4 7.13 12.68 -18.50
N GLU A 5 7.48 11.45 -18.89
CA GLU A 5 6.66 10.26 -18.69
C GLU A 5 6.33 10.07 -17.19
N GLY A 6 5.06 9.82 -16.87
CA GLY A 6 4.53 9.76 -15.52
C GLY A 6 4.31 11.11 -14.84
N VAL A 7 4.54 12.23 -15.54
CA VAL A 7 4.33 13.59 -15.01
C VAL A 7 3.12 14.23 -15.67
N CYS A 8 2.25 14.78 -14.83
CA CYS A 8 1.01 15.40 -15.25
C CYS A 8 1.24 16.86 -15.63
N CYS A 9 0.48 17.35 -16.61
CA CYS A 9 0.48 18.76 -16.98
C CYS A 9 -0.75 19.44 -16.37
N GLY A 10 -0.58 20.23 -15.32
CA GLY A 10 -1.69 20.93 -14.67
C GLY A 10 -2.29 22.03 -15.57
N LYS A 11 -3.46 22.56 -15.20
CA LYS A 11 -4.19 23.57 -15.98
C LYS A 11 -3.37 24.82 -16.35
N ASP A 12 -2.36 25.16 -15.54
CA ASP A 12 -1.49 26.32 -15.74
C ASP A 12 -0.30 26.02 -16.68
N GLY A 13 -0.24 24.82 -17.26
CA GLY A 13 0.84 24.38 -18.15
C GLY A 13 2.14 24.02 -17.41
N LEU A 14 2.07 23.87 -16.08
CA LEU A 14 3.17 23.42 -15.25
C LEU A 14 3.13 21.89 -15.12
N CYS A 15 4.31 21.27 -15.09
CA CYS A 15 4.45 19.84 -14.88
C CYS A 15 4.55 19.53 -13.39
N GLY A 16 3.85 18.49 -12.94
CA GLY A 16 3.86 18.04 -11.55
C GLY A 16 3.20 16.67 -11.38
N THR A 17 3.37 16.07 -10.22
CA THR A 17 2.89 14.72 -9.92
C THR A 17 1.88 14.70 -8.77
N SER A 18 1.46 15.86 -8.26
CA SER A 18 0.42 15.91 -7.23
C SER A 18 -0.97 15.80 -7.84
N GLU A 19 -1.97 15.52 -7.00
CA GLU A 19 -3.37 15.42 -7.40
C GLU A 19 -3.84 16.66 -8.17
N GLU A 20 -3.49 17.86 -7.72
CA GLU A 20 -3.83 19.12 -8.41
C GLU A 20 -3.32 19.20 -9.86
N PHE A 21 -2.22 18.50 -10.17
CA PHE A 21 -1.66 18.45 -11.51
C PHE A 21 -2.24 17.29 -12.32
N CYS A 22 -2.58 16.18 -11.67
CA CYS A 22 -2.97 14.92 -12.32
C CYS A 22 -4.48 14.71 -12.43
N SER A 23 -5.27 15.47 -11.66
CA SER A 23 -6.73 15.42 -11.64
C SER A 23 -7.29 16.00 -12.91
N ILE A 24 -8.11 15.19 -13.60
CA ILE A 24 -8.88 15.63 -14.77
C ILE A 24 -9.85 16.74 -14.36
N GLU A 25 -10.45 16.65 -13.17
CA GLU A 25 -11.38 17.66 -12.65
C GLU A 25 -10.70 19.01 -12.39
N ASP A 26 -9.42 19.00 -12.03
CA ASP A 26 -8.63 20.22 -11.79
C ASP A 26 -7.99 20.78 -13.08
N GLY A 27 -8.29 20.18 -14.23
CA GLY A 27 -7.87 20.67 -15.54
C GLY A 27 -6.51 20.15 -15.98
N CYS A 28 -6.13 18.93 -15.57
CA CYS A 28 -4.97 18.25 -16.15
C CYS A 28 -5.10 18.16 -17.69
N GLN A 29 -4.05 18.57 -18.39
CA GLN A 29 -3.98 18.64 -19.84
C GLN A 29 -3.38 17.34 -20.41
N SER A 30 -4.24 16.40 -20.78
CA SER A 30 -3.84 15.05 -21.24
C SER A 30 -3.05 15.03 -22.54
N ASP A 31 -3.12 16.10 -23.33
CA ASP A 31 -2.33 16.25 -24.56
C ASP A 31 -0.85 16.54 -24.26
N PHE A 32 -0.53 16.93 -23.02
CA PHE A 32 0.80 17.42 -22.62
C PHE A 32 1.39 16.71 -21.39
N GLY A 33 0.66 15.80 -20.74
CA GLY A 33 1.14 14.99 -19.62
C GLY A 33 0.18 13.85 -19.23
N ASP A 34 0.59 12.99 -18.31
CA ASP A 34 -0.12 11.74 -17.97
C ASP A 34 -1.26 11.95 -16.96
N CYS A 35 -2.36 12.50 -17.45
CA CYS A 35 -3.54 12.77 -16.63
C CYS A 35 -4.31 11.50 -16.24
N GLY A 36 -4.84 11.45 -15.03
CA GLY A 36 -5.64 10.33 -14.54
C GLY A 36 -4.86 9.03 -14.27
N ALA A 37 -3.56 8.95 -14.61
CA ALA A 37 -2.72 7.78 -14.33
C ALA A 37 -2.65 7.46 -12.82
N HIS A 38 -2.71 8.47 -11.97
CA HIS A 38 -2.76 8.35 -10.51
C HIS A 38 -4.05 7.71 -9.98
N GLN A 39 -5.05 7.47 -10.84
CA GLN A 39 -6.25 6.72 -10.47
C GLN A 39 -6.10 5.22 -10.73
N THR A 40 -5.07 4.78 -11.46
CA THR A 40 -4.89 3.37 -11.79
C THR A 40 -3.59 2.82 -11.22
N CYS A 41 -3.60 1.55 -10.88
CA CYS A 41 -2.48 0.88 -10.21
C CYS A 41 -2.49 -0.62 -10.50
N GLY A 42 -1.39 -1.27 -10.15
CA GLY A 42 -1.23 -2.71 -10.33
C GLY A 42 0.02 -3.05 -11.12
N GLU A 43 0.20 -4.35 -11.33
CA GLU A 43 1.34 -4.89 -12.05
C GLU A 43 1.44 -4.31 -13.47
N GLY A 44 2.61 -3.78 -13.83
CA GLY A 44 2.85 -3.15 -15.13
C GLY A 44 2.21 -1.77 -15.32
N ILE A 45 1.44 -1.26 -14.33
CA ILE A 45 0.84 0.09 -14.36
C ILE A 45 1.59 1.02 -13.41
N GLY A 46 1.72 0.64 -12.14
CA GLY A 46 2.35 1.49 -11.13
C GLY A 46 1.69 1.41 -9.76
N LYS A 47 2.13 2.28 -8.86
CA LYS A 47 1.62 2.39 -7.49
C LYS A 47 0.72 3.60 -7.35
N CYS A 48 -0.22 3.51 -6.41
CA CYS A 48 -0.97 4.67 -5.98
C CYS A 48 -0.07 5.66 -5.22
N PRO A 49 -0.48 6.95 -5.15
CA PRO A 49 0.17 7.93 -4.30
C PRO A 49 0.21 7.49 -2.83
N ASP A 50 1.17 8.02 -2.07
CA ASP A 50 1.31 7.73 -0.64
C ASP A 50 -0.01 7.98 0.11
N GLY A 51 -0.40 7.03 0.97
CA GLY A 51 -1.66 7.06 1.71
C GLY A 51 -2.88 6.53 0.93
N GLN A 52 -2.73 6.17 -0.35
CA GLN A 52 -3.79 5.56 -1.14
C GLN A 52 -3.59 4.06 -1.33
N CYS A 53 -4.71 3.38 -1.53
CA CYS A 53 -4.80 1.94 -1.65
C CYS A 53 -5.10 1.54 -3.08
N CYS A 54 -4.42 0.49 -3.55
CA CYS A 54 -4.71 -0.08 -4.86
C CYS A 54 -5.80 -1.14 -4.73
N SER A 55 -7.02 -0.86 -5.18
CA SER A 55 -8.12 -1.82 -5.10
C SER A 55 -7.90 -3.03 -6.00
N LYS A 56 -8.71 -4.08 -5.83
CA LYS A 56 -8.70 -5.28 -6.70
C LYS A 56 -8.88 -5.01 -8.19
N ASN A 57 -9.47 -3.86 -8.54
CA ASN A 57 -9.74 -3.47 -9.91
C ASN A 57 -8.62 -2.60 -10.50
N GLY A 58 -7.51 -2.44 -9.78
CA GLY A 58 -6.41 -1.58 -10.21
C GLY A 58 -6.77 -0.11 -10.20
N ILE A 59 -7.59 0.32 -9.23
CA ILE A 59 -7.98 1.73 -9.04
C ILE A 59 -7.51 2.21 -7.68
N CYS A 60 -6.90 3.39 -7.63
CA CYS A 60 -6.46 4.06 -6.42
C CYS A 60 -7.62 4.70 -5.65
N GLY A 61 -7.58 4.61 -4.33
CA GLY A 61 -8.55 5.26 -3.46
C GLY A 61 -8.28 5.00 -1.98
N THR A 62 -9.07 5.62 -1.11
CA THR A 62 -8.78 5.66 0.35
C THR A 62 -9.88 5.04 1.22
N THR A 63 -10.98 4.59 0.62
CA THR A 63 -12.09 3.96 1.38
C THR A 63 -11.78 2.51 1.70
N ASP A 64 -12.46 1.94 2.70
CA ASP A 64 -12.24 0.54 3.12
C ASP A 64 -12.40 -0.46 1.97
N LYS A 65 -13.29 -0.19 1.00
CA LYS A 65 -13.46 -1.02 -0.20
C LYS A 65 -12.18 -1.11 -1.06
N TYR A 66 -11.37 -0.06 -1.03
CA TYR A 66 -10.10 0.01 -1.76
C TYR A 66 -8.97 -0.54 -0.91
N CYS A 67 -9.02 -0.28 0.40
CA CYS A 67 -7.92 -0.52 1.31
C CYS A 67 -7.94 -1.89 1.99
N SER A 68 -9.10 -2.52 2.14
CA SER A 68 -9.21 -3.80 2.81
C SER A 68 -8.56 -4.91 2.00
N VAL A 69 -7.68 -5.71 2.61
CA VAL A 69 -7.13 -6.89 1.96
C VAL A 69 -8.22 -7.92 1.67
N SER A 70 -9.25 -8.03 2.53
CA SER A 70 -10.42 -8.91 2.29
C SER A 70 -11.24 -8.49 1.07
N GLU A 71 -11.19 -7.22 0.67
CA GLU A 71 -11.81 -6.69 -0.55
C GLU A 71 -10.88 -6.76 -1.77
N GLY A 72 -9.67 -7.29 -1.59
CA GLY A 72 -8.67 -7.52 -2.64
C GLY A 72 -7.72 -6.36 -2.89
N CYS A 73 -7.43 -5.54 -1.88
CA CYS A 73 -6.38 -4.53 -1.97
C CYS A 73 -5.01 -5.15 -2.35
N GLN A 74 -4.28 -4.52 -3.26
CA GLN A 74 -2.99 -4.96 -3.79
C GLN A 74 -1.83 -4.23 -3.08
N SER A 75 -1.30 -4.82 -2.01
CA SER A 75 -0.36 -4.13 -1.11
C SER A 75 1.02 -3.83 -1.69
N GLU A 76 1.37 -4.44 -2.83
CA GLU A 76 2.58 -4.09 -3.57
C GLU A 76 2.47 -2.72 -4.25
N PHE A 77 1.24 -2.26 -4.50
CA PHE A 77 0.91 -1.06 -5.27
C PHE A 77 0.13 0.00 -4.47
N GLY A 78 -0.10 -0.20 -3.18
CA GLY A 78 -0.73 0.79 -2.30
C GLY A 78 -0.81 0.36 -0.83
N ASP A 79 -1.32 1.25 0.02
CA ASP A 79 -1.31 1.12 1.48
C ASP A 79 -2.48 0.26 2.01
N CYS A 80 -2.41 -1.06 1.82
CA CYS A 80 -3.49 -1.96 2.21
C CYS A 80 -3.60 -2.18 3.73
N ARG A 81 -4.83 -2.26 4.20
CA ARG A 81 -5.25 -2.51 5.58
C ARG A 81 -5.38 -3.99 5.87
N CYS A 82 -4.94 -4.39 7.05
CA CYS A 82 -5.03 -5.74 7.59
C CYS A 82 -5.49 -5.71 9.04
N GLY A 83 -5.77 -6.90 9.59
CA GLY A 83 -6.29 -7.06 10.95
C GLY A 83 -7.76 -7.46 10.94
N GLU A 84 -8.36 -7.44 12.12
CA GLU A 84 -9.77 -7.77 12.30
C GLU A 84 -10.66 -6.91 11.37
N GLY A 85 -11.52 -7.58 10.60
CA GLY A 85 -12.40 -6.93 9.61
C GLY A 85 -11.73 -6.60 8.26
N PHE A 86 -10.41 -6.47 8.20
CA PHE A 86 -9.67 -6.12 6.98
C PHE A 86 -8.95 -7.31 6.32
N GLY A 87 -8.75 -8.42 7.05
CA GLY A 87 -8.15 -9.64 6.53
C GLY A 87 -6.64 -9.74 6.74
N ASN A 88 -6.05 -10.76 6.11
CA ASN A 88 -4.66 -11.14 6.29
C ASN A 88 -3.81 -10.62 5.13
N CYS A 89 -2.63 -10.09 5.42
CA CYS A 89 -1.69 -9.67 4.40
C CYS A 89 -1.29 -10.82 3.46
N PRO A 90 -0.88 -10.53 2.21
CA PRO A 90 -0.34 -11.53 1.31
C PRO A 90 0.84 -12.29 1.94
N THR A 91 1.05 -13.54 1.51
CA THR A 91 2.15 -14.37 2.00
C THR A 91 3.50 -13.66 1.87
N GLY A 92 4.31 -13.71 2.93
CA GLY A 92 5.58 -13.02 3.05
C GLY A 92 5.47 -11.57 3.55
N GLN A 93 4.26 -11.06 3.79
CA GLN A 93 4.03 -9.74 4.36
C GLN A 93 3.48 -9.83 5.79
N CYS A 94 3.72 -8.76 6.52
CA CYS A 94 3.43 -8.64 7.93
C CYS A 94 2.33 -7.60 8.15
N CYS A 95 1.43 -7.88 9.09
CA CYS A 95 0.44 -6.91 9.51
C CYS A 95 0.99 -6.09 10.68
N SER A 96 1.34 -4.83 10.44
CA SER A 96 1.89 -3.94 11.47
C SER A 96 0.91 -3.68 12.62
N ALA A 97 1.40 -3.14 13.73
CA ALA A 97 0.57 -2.68 14.85
C ALA A 97 -0.51 -1.66 14.43
N LYS A 98 -0.30 -0.97 13.31
CA LYS A 98 -1.22 0.03 12.76
C LYS A 98 -2.26 -0.56 11.79
N GLY A 99 -2.23 -1.88 11.57
CA GLY A 99 -3.16 -2.56 10.67
C GLY A 99 -2.89 -2.28 9.19
N TYR A 100 -1.61 -2.23 8.81
CA TYR A 100 -1.18 -2.12 7.41
C TYR A 100 -0.20 -3.24 7.04
N CYS A 101 -0.25 -3.67 5.79
CA CYS A 101 0.65 -4.68 5.23
C CYS A 101 1.99 -4.09 4.79
N GLY A 102 3.07 -4.83 5.03
CA GLY A 102 4.41 -4.47 4.58
C GLY A 102 5.47 -5.49 5.03
N THR A 103 6.72 -5.27 4.63
CA THR A 103 7.81 -6.25 4.82
C THR A 103 8.99 -5.74 5.65
N THR A 104 8.96 -4.47 6.08
CA THR A 104 10.04 -3.90 6.89
C THR A 104 9.94 -4.34 8.35
N ASP A 105 11.02 -4.22 9.12
CA ASP A 105 11.03 -4.62 10.53
C ASP A 105 9.96 -3.88 11.37
N LYS A 106 9.60 -2.64 11.01
CA LYS A 106 8.50 -1.89 11.66
C LYS A 106 7.13 -2.54 11.48
N TYR A 107 6.96 -3.34 10.42
CA TYR A 107 5.75 -4.09 10.15
C TYR A 107 5.83 -5.50 10.73
N CYS A 108 7.03 -6.10 10.65
CA CYS A 108 7.22 -7.51 10.90
C CYS A 108 7.66 -7.86 12.32
N SER A 109 8.31 -6.96 13.04
CA SER A 109 8.80 -7.27 14.39
C SER A 109 7.65 -7.41 15.37
N VAL A 110 7.63 -8.50 16.15
CA VAL A 110 6.67 -8.65 17.26
C VAL A 110 6.90 -7.57 18.32
N SER A 111 8.14 -7.13 18.56
CA SER A 111 8.43 -6.02 19.48
C SER A 111 7.87 -4.68 19.02
N GLU A 112 7.64 -4.50 17.70
CA GLU A 112 7.00 -3.33 17.11
C GLU A 112 5.47 -3.51 16.99
N GLY A 113 4.93 -4.63 17.47
CA GLY A 113 3.51 -4.94 17.54
C GLY A 113 2.93 -5.57 16.28
N CYS A 114 3.72 -6.32 15.51
CA CYS A 114 3.21 -7.13 14.41
C CYS A 114 2.08 -8.08 14.88
N GLN A 115 0.99 -8.13 14.12
CA GLN A 115 -0.21 -8.92 14.41
C GLN A 115 -0.12 -10.29 13.71
N SER A 116 0.36 -11.32 14.42
CA SER A 116 0.71 -12.63 13.83
C SER A 116 -0.48 -13.47 13.37
N GLU A 117 -1.71 -13.13 13.78
CA GLU A 117 -2.91 -13.73 13.23
C GLU A 117 -3.22 -13.25 11.80
N PHE A 118 -2.63 -12.13 11.38
CA PHE A 118 -2.95 -11.44 10.13
C PHE A 118 -1.74 -11.25 9.19
N GLY A 119 -0.57 -11.78 9.54
CA GLY A 119 0.63 -11.73 8.70
C GLY A 119 1.84 -12.44 9.33
N ASP A 120 2.94 -12.50 8.58
CA ASP A 120 4.12 -13.30 8.92
C ASP A 120 5.08 -12.57 9.89
N CYS A 121 4.74 -12.55 11.18
CA CYS A 121 5.51 -11.81 12.17
C CYS A 121 6.81 -12.47 12.60
N ARG A 122 7.88 -11.68 12.70
CA ARG A 122 9.23 -12.10 13.10
C ARG A 122 9.40 -12.10 14.61
N CYS A 123 10.08 -13.13 15.12
CA CYS A 123 10.42 -13.33 16.52
C CYS A 123 11.88 -13.75 16.70
N GLY A 124 12.37 -13.67 17.92
CA GLY A 124 13.74 -13.99 18.30
C GLY A 124 14.54 -12.76 18.74
N GLU A 125 15.87 -12.88 18.75
CA GLU A 125 16.77 -11.81 19.15
C GLU A 125 16.56 -10.56 18.26
N GLY A 126 16.24 -9.43 18.90
CA GLY A 126 15.95 -8.16 18.21
C GLY A 126 14.51 -8.01 17.70
N PHE A 127 13.71 -9.08 17.64
CA PHE A 127 12.34 -9.04 17.10
C PHE A 127 11.23 -9.30 18.13
N GLY A 128 11.60 -9.66 19.36
CA GLY A 128 10.65 -9.96 20.44
C GLY A 128 10.17 -11.41 20.42
N SER A 129 9.19 -11.71 21.28
CA SER A 129 8.66 -13.07 21.48
C SER A 129 7.23 -13.16 21.04
N CYS A 130 6.84 -14.27 20.43
CA CYS A 130 5.48 -14.49 19.93
C CYS A 130 4.41 -14.29 21.02
N PRO A 131 3.19 -13.88 20.62
CA PRO A 131 2.04 -13.81 21.52
C PRO A 131 1.79 -15.12 22.26
N THR A 132 1.12 -15.02 23.40
CA THR A 132 0.78 -16.18 24.25
C THR A 132 0.09 -17.27 23.43
N GLY A 133 0.62 -18.49 23.51
CA GLY A 133 0.08 -19.65 22.79
C GLY A 133 0.71 -19.91 21.41
N GLN A 134 1.63 -19.05 20.96
CA GLN A 134 2.38 -19.24 19.72
C GLN A 134 3.86 -19.57 19.99
N CYS A 135 4.44 -20.41 19.14
CA CYS A 135 5.85 -20.79 19.20
C CYS A 135 6.64 -20.02 18.15
N CYS A 136 7.81 -19.49 18.52
CA CYS A 136 8.76 -18.98 17.55
C CYS A 136 9.45 -20.16 16.84
N ASN A 137 9.21 -20.30 15.54
CA ASN A 137 9.76 -21.42 14.77
C ASN A 137 11.25 -21.22 14.44
N ALA A 138 11.91 -22.26 13.91
CA ALA A 138 13.35 -22.22 13.59
C ALA A 138 13.74 -21.19 12.52
N LYS A 139 12.77 -20.66 11.75
CA LYS A 139 12.97 -19.58 10.78
C LYS A 139 12.76 -18.18 11.39
N GLY A 140 12.41 -18.10 12.68
CA GLY A 140 12.20 -16.84 13.39
C GLY A 140 10.84 -16.20 13.10
N TYR A 141 9.79 -17.00 12.90
CA TYR A 141 8.42 -16.51 12.76
C TYR A 141 7.49 -17.08 13.83
N CYS A 142 6.53 -16.25 14.22
CA CYS A 142 5.26 -16.66 14.80
C CYS A 142 4.34 -17.09 13.65
#